data_AF-A0AAD8W603-F1
#
_entry.id   AF-A0AAD8W603-F1
#
_cell.length_a   1.000
_cell.length_b   1.000
_cell.length_c   1.000
_cell.angle_alpha   90.00
_cell.angle_beta   90.00
_cell.angle_gamma   90.00
#
_symmetry.space_group_name_H-M   'P 1'
#
loop_
_entity.id
_entity.type
_entity.pdbx_description
1 polymer ?
#
loop_
_entity_poly.entity_id
_entity_poly.type
_entity_poly.pdbx_seq_one_letter_code
_entity_poly.pdbx_strand_id
1 'polypeptide(L)'
;MESPSSAASRVDFYGFLDRMRRPAAAGLFRSIKSFLASLSLDAEEDGARVQAFYSTMEAAFREHPLWANATHQEIDHALEGLEKYVMTKLFDRTFAASAEDAAADAEVSERIGLLQLFVRPQHLDIPRVLHNEASWLLAVKELQKINSFKSPRDKLLCVMSCCQVINNLLLNVSMSNDRTPSGADEFLPILIYITIKFPV
;
A
#
# COMPACT_ATOMS: atom_id res chain seq x y z
N MET A 1 -5.80 17.17 -7.11
CA MET A 1 -4.94 17.41 -5.94
C MET A 1 -4.20 16.12 -5.68
N GLU A 2 -2.90 16.07 -5.97
CA GLU A 2 -2.04 14.93 -5.60
C GLU A 2 -1.93 14.90 -4.06
N SER A 3 -2.16 13.72 -3.46
CA SER A 3 -2.01 13.53 -2.01
C SER A 3 -0.55 13.81 -1.62
N PRO A 4 -0.26 14.62 -0.58
CA PRO A 4 1.10 15.06 -0.25
C PRO A 4 2.08 13.90 0.06
N SER A 5 1.57 12.73 0.47
CA SER A 5 2.35 11.50 0.65
C SER A 5 2.98 10.99 -0.66
N SER A 6 2.32 11.17 -1.80
CA SER A 6 2.82 10.70 -3.11
C SER A 6 3.98 11.53 -3.68
N ALA A 7 4.06 12.81 -3.31
CA ALA A 7 5.14 13.70 -3.75
C ALA A 7 6.42 13.44 -2.95
N ALA A 8 6.30 13.27 -1.62
CA ALA A 8 7.42 12.90 -0.76
C ALA A 8 8.01 11.53 -1.16
N SER A 9 7.15 10.51 -1.33
CA SER A 9 7.61 9.17 -1.71
C SER A 9 8.28 9.11 -3.09
N ARG A 10 7.89 9.99 -4.02
CA ARG A 10 8.59 10.15 -5.31
C ARG A 10 9.97 10.76 -5.13
N VAL A 11 10.11 11.81 -4.32
CA VAL A 11 11.40 12.47 -4.05
C VAL A 11 12.38 11.50 -3.40
N ASP A 12 11.90 10.71 -2.43
CA ASP A 12 12.71 9.69 -1.75
C ASP A 12 13.19 8.59 -2.70
N PHE A 13 12.34 8.14 -3.62
CA PHE A 13 12.71 7.14 -4.64
C PHE A 13 13.76 7.66 -5.63
N TYR A 14 13.64 8.92 -6.09
CA TYR A 14 14.66 9.51 -6.97
C TYR A 14 16.00 9.69 -6.26
N GLY A 15 15.99 10.04 -4.96
CA GLY A 15 17.19 10.09 -4.14
C GLY A 15 17.90 8.74 -4.04
N PHE A 16 17.13 7.66 -3.81
CA PHE A 16 17.65 6.29 -3.85
C PHE A 16 18.30 5.96 -5.22
N LEU A 17 17.58 6.23 -6.32
CA LEU A 17 18.09 5.96 -7.67
C LEU A 17 19.36 6.74 -8.00
N ASP A 18 19.47 8.00 -7.56
CA ASP A 18 20.69 8.79 -7.77
C ASP A 18 21.90 8.17 -7.06
N ARG A 19 21.73 7.76 -5.79
CA ARG A 19 22.81 7.08 -5.03
C ARG A 19 23.18 5.75 -5.68
N MET A 20 22.20 4.97 -6.15
CA MET A 20 22.43 3.67 -6.81
C MET A 20 23.07 3.77 -8.20
N ARG A 21 22.98 4.92 -8.88
CA ARG A 21 23.68 5.15 -10.17
C ARG A 21 25.18 5.42 -10.00
N ARG A 22 25.64 5.74 -8.79
CA ARG A 22 27.05 6.04 -8.54
C ARG A 22 27.90 4.78 -8.70
N PRO A 23 29.12 4.86 -9.27
CA PRO A 23 30.00 3.70 -9.42
C PRO A 23 30.29 2.96 -8.10
N ALA A 24 30.35 3.70 -6.99
CA ALA A 24 30.54 3.15 -5.65
C ALA A 24 29.41 2.17 -5.23
N ALA A 25 28.19 2.32 -5.76
CA ALA A 25 27.05 1.43 -5.46
C ALA A 25 27.00 0.18 -6.37
N ALA A 26 27.96 -0.02 -7.28
CA ALA A 26 27.93 -1.10 -8.25
C ALA A 26 27.90 -2.51 -7.62
N GLY A 27 28.47 -2.68 -6.42
CA GLY A 27 28.38 -3.92 -5.66
C GLY A 27 26.94 -4.23 -5.24
N LEU A 28 26.25 -3.25 -4.64
CA LEU A 28 24.85 -3.36 -4.22
C LEU A 28 23.94 -3.65 -5.41
N PHE A 29 24.13 -2.96 -6.53
CA PHE A 29 23.31 -3.18 -7.72
C PHE A 29 23.51 -4.57 -8.34
N ARG A 30 24.74 -5.11 -8.33
CA ARG A 30 25.01 -6.50 -8.73
C ARG A 30 24.31 -7.49 -7.81
N SER A 31 24.33 -7.24 -6.50
CA SER A 31 23.61 -8.06 -5.51
C SER A 31 22.11 -8.12 -5.81
N ILE A 32 21.48 -6.96 -6.02
CA ILE A 32 20.05 -6.86 -6.38
C ILE A 32 19.73 -7.63 -7.66
N LYS A 33 20.54 -7.46 -8.72
CA LYS A 33 20.34 -8.18 -9.97
C LYS A 33 20.49 -9.69 -9.81
N SER A 34 21.50 -10.14 -9.07
CA SER A 34 21.72 -11.55 -8.78
C SER A 34 20.53 -12.13 -8.00
N PHE A 35 20.03 -11.40 -7.01
CA PHE A 35 18.87 -11.81 -6.23
C PHE A 35 17.63 -11.96 -7.12
N LEU A 36 17.30 -10.95 -7.94
CA LEU A 36 16.16 -10.99 -8.86
C LEU A 36 16.22 -12.18 -9.85
N ALA A 37 17.42 -12.57 -10.29
CA ALA A 37 17.63 -13.71 -11.18
C ALA A 37 17.52 -15.06 -10.44
N SER A 38 17.69 -15.09 -9.12
CA SER A 38 17.68 -16.30 -8.31
C SER A 38 16.29 -16.73 -7.81
N LEU A 39 15.26 -15.91 -8.03
CA LEU A 39 13.89 -16.18 -7.56
C LEU A 39 13.22 -17.27 -8.40
N SER A 40 12.62 -18.25 -7.71
CA SER A 40 11.99 -19.45 -8.30
C SER A 40 10.55 -19.21 -8.73
N LEU A 41 9.93 -18.10 -8.29
CA LEU A 41 8.53 -17.72 -8.40
C LEU A 41 7.55 -18.61 -7.63
N ASP A 42 8.05 -19.35 -6.64
CA ASP A 42 7.20 -19.92 -5.60
C ASP A 42 6.85 -18.82 -4.60
N ALA A 43 5.58 -18.48 -4.45
CA ALA A 43 5.15 -17.31 -3.69
C ALA A 43 5.53 -17.38 -2.21
N GLU A 44 5.49 -18.57 -1.60
CA GLU A 44 5.75 -18.74 -0.17
C GLU A 44 7.26 -18.77 0.11
N GLU A 45 8.02 -19.55 -0.68
CA GLU A 45 9.47 -19.59 -0.55
C GLU A 45 10.12 -18.25 -0.91
N ASP A 46 9.72 -17.64 -2.02
CA ASP A 46 10.28 -16.35 -2.45
C ASP A 46 9.87 -15.20 -1.54
N GLY A 47 8.69 -15.27 -0.91
CA GLY A 47 8.26 -14.31 0.10
C GLY A 47 9.25 -14.21 1.26
N ALA A 48 9.63 -15.36 1.84
CA ALA A 48 10.62 -15.41 2.91
C ALA A 48 12.01 -14.95 2.45
N ARG A 49 12.41 -15.32 1.22
CA ARG A 49 13.70 -14.92 0.63
C ARG A 49 13.79 -13.41 0.38
N VAL A 50 12.71 -12.78 -0.06
CA VAL A 50 12.63 -11.33 -0.25
C VAL A 50 12.81 -10.60 1.08
N GLN A 51 12.15 -11.05 2.16
CA GLN A 51 12.31 -10.46 3.48
C GLN A 51 13.75 -10.60 4.00
N ALA A 52 14.34 -11.80 3.88
CA ALA A 52 15.74 -12.02 4.28
C ALA A 52 16.72 -11.15 3.46
N PHE A 53 16.44 -10.96 2.17
CA PHE A 53 17.23 -10.08 1.31
C PHE A 53 17.14 -8.61 1.74
N TYR A 54 15.95 -8.11 2.11
CA TYR A 54 15.81 -6.75 2.63
C TYR A 54 16.58 -6.54 3.92
N SER A 55 16.53 -7.47 4.88
CA SER A 55 17.34 -7.38 6.11
C SER A 55 18.85 -7.37 5.81
N THR A 56 19.29 -8.16 4.83
CA THR A 56 20.70 -8.17 4.38
C THR A 56 21.09 -6.83 3.76
N MET A 57 20.23 -6.26 2.93
CA MET A 57 20.47 -4.98 2.27
C MET A 57 20.43 -3.79 3.23
N GLU A 58 19.61 -3.87 4.28
CA GLU A 58 19.59 -2.90 5.37
C GLU A 58 20.93 -2.83 6.09
N ALA A 59 21.48 -3.98 6.48
CA ALA A 59 22.83 -4.05 7.06
C ALA A 59 23.87 -3.49 6.07
N ALA A 60 23.79 -3.88 4.81
CA ALA A 60 24.70 -3.40 3.77
C ALA A 60 24.61 -1.88 3.56
N PHE A 61 23.43 -1.28 3.59
CA PHE A 61 23.27 0.18 3.48
C PHE A 61 23.88 0.91 4.67
N ARG A 62 23.69 0.42 5.90
CA ARG A 62 24.26 1.05 7.11
C ARG A 62 25.79 1.08 7.10
N GLU A 63 26.43 0.06 6.55
CA GLU A 63 27.89 -0.05 6.47
C GLU A 63 28.48 0.63 5.21
N HIS A 64 27.64 1.01 4.24
CA HIS A 64 28.12 1.49 2.95
C HIS A 64 28.62 2.94 3.01
N PRO A 65 29.78 3.28 2.41
CA PRO A 65 30.32 4.64 2.43
C PRO A 65 29.38 5.73 1.91
N LEU A 66 28.49 5.40 0.97
CA LEU A 66 27.50 6.34 0.43
C LEU A 66 26.40 6.73 1.44
N TRP A 67 26.25 5.97 2.53
CA TRP A 67 25.30 6.21 3.61
C TRP A 67 25.98 6.40 4.97
N ALA A 68 27.30 6.61 5.00
CA ALA A 68 28.07 6.74 6.25
C ALA A 68 27.55 7.86 7.18
N ASN A 69 26.95 8.91 6.61
CA ASN A 69 26.35 10.03 7.36
C ASN A 69 24.82 10.08 7.24
N ALA A 70 24.19 9.02 6.73
CA ALA A 70 22.75 8.98 6.57
C ALA A 70 22.06 8.82 7.93
N THR A 71 20.96 9.54 8.12
CA THR A 71 20.07 9.34 9.26
C THR A 71 19.33 8.00 9.15
N HIS A 72 18.77 7.51 10.26
CA HIS A 72 17.91 6.31 10.24
C HIS A 72 16.76 6.45 9.23
N GLN A 73 16.14 7.64 9.17
CA GLN A 73 15.08 7.93 8.21
C GLN A 73 15.55 7.84 6.75
N GLU A 74 16.76 8.31 6.43
CA GLU A 74 17.31 8.19 5.06
C GLU A 74 17.64 6.74 4.69
N ILE A 75 17.98 5.89 5.67
CA ILE A 75 18.14 4.45 5.45
C ILE A 75 16.79 3.80 5.17
N ASP A 76 15.76 4.13 5.97
CA ASP A 76 14.39 3.62 5.77
C ASP A 76 13.87 4.03 4.38
N HIS A 77 14.03 5.30 3.98
CA HIS A 77 13.67 5.76 2.65
C HIS A 77 14.45 5.02 1.53
N ALA A 78 15.71 4.66 1.75
CA ALA A 78 16.48 3.87 0.79
C ALA A 78 15.98 2.42 0.69
N LEU A 79 15.56 1.81 1.81
CA LEU A 79 14.94 0.48 1.82
C LEU A 79 13.58 0.48 1.13
N GLU A 80 12.78 1.52 1.33
CA GLU A 80 11.53 1.71 0.60
C GLU A 80 11.78 1.87 -0.91
N GLY A 81 12.83 2.60 -1.28
CA GLY A 81 13.25 2.72 -2.67
C GLY A 81 13.72 1.38 -3.26
N LEU A 82 14.41 0.57 -2.48
CA LEU A 82 14.81 -0.79 -2.83
C LEU A 82 13.58 -1.70 -3.03
N GLU A 83 12.63 -1.72 -2.09
CA GLU A 83 11.39 -2.48 -2.22
C GLU A 83 10.66 -2.07 -3.49
N LYS A 84 10.51 -0.77 -3.72
CA LYS A 84 9.86 -0.23 -4.91
C LYS A 84 10.54 -0.69 -6.18
N TYR A 85 11.87 -0.67 -6.23
CA TYR A 85 12.63 -1.14 -7.38
C TYR A 85 12.45 -2.64 -7.61
N VAL A 86 12.64 -3.45 -6.57
CA VAL A 86 12.54 -4.93 -6.62
C VAL A 86 11.13 -5.34 -7.04
N MET A 87 10.11 -4.86 -6.35
CA MET A 87 8.72 -5.23 -6.61
C MET A 87 8.22 -4.72 -7.96
N THR A 88 8.70 -3.58 -8.44
CA THR A 88 8.38 -3.13 -9.82
C THR A 88 8.92 -4.10 -10.88
N LYS A 89 10.09 -4.71 -10.64
CA LYS A 89 10.68 -5.69 -11.57
C LYS A 89 10.05 -7.08 -11.47
N LEU A 90 9.51 -7.43 -10.30
CA LEU A 90 8.89 -8.72 -10.05
C LEU A 90 7.38 -8.74 -10.28
N PHE A 91 6.72 -7.57 -10.33
CA PHE A 91 5.27 -7.46 -10.35
C PHE A 91 4.58 -8.42 -11.32
N ASP A 92 4.99 -8.43 -12.59
CA ASP A 92 4.34 -9.25 -13.62
C ASP A 92 4.58 -10.76 -13.42
N ARG A 93 5.51 -11.14 -12.54
CA ARG A 93 5.84 -12.53 -12.17
C ARG A 93 5.24 -12.97 -10.84
N THR A 94 4.85 -12.03 -9.96
CA THR A 94 4.45 -12.33 -8.57
C THR A 94 3.04 -11.83 -8.21
N PHE A 95 2.46 -10.89 -8.95
CA PHE A 95 1.14 -10.34 -8.65
C PHE A 95 0.07 -11.04 -9.49
N ALA A 96 -0.90 -11.69 -8.83
CA ALA A 96 -1.96 -12.48 -9.47
C ALA A 96 -1.40 -13.46 -10.53
N ALA A 97 -0.29 -14.12 -10.19
CA ALA A 97 0.49 -14.91 -11.14
C ALA A 97 -0.05 -16.33 -11.29
N SER A 98 -0.82 -16.82 -10.31
CA SER A 98 -1.39 -18.17 -10.33
C SER A 98 -2.85 -18.16 -10.83
N ALA A 99 -3.29 -19.31 -11.35
CA ALA A 99 -4.70 -19.50 -11.71
C ALA A 99 -5.61 -19.49 -10.47
N GLU A 100 -5.09 -19.88 -9.30
CA GLU A 100 -5.80 -19.79 -8.02
C GLU A 100 -6.07 -18.32 -7.64
N ASP A 101 -5.08 -17.43 -7.78
CA ASP A 101 -5.28 -16.00 -7.51
C ASP A 101 -6.37 -15.42 -8.41
N ALA A 102 -6.32 -15.71 -9.72
CA ALA A 102 -7.30 -15.22 -10.68
C ALA A 102 -8.71 -15.77 -10.40
N ALA A 103 -8.82 -17.03 -9.97
CA ALA A 103 -10.09 -17.62 -9.58
C ALA A 103 -10.65 -16.99 -8.30
N ALA A 104 -9.80 -16.76 -7.29
CA ALA A 104 -10.19 -16.11 -6.05
C ALA A 104 -10.64 -14.65 -6.28
N ASP A 105 -9.91 -13.90 -7.11
CA ASP A 105 -10.28 -12.54 -7.51
C ASP A 105 -11.64 -12.51 -8.24
N ALA A 106 -11.88 -13.45 -9.16
CA ALA A 106 -13.15 -13.57 -9.87
C ALA A 106 -14.31 -13.91 -8.92
N GLU A 107 -14.11 -14.84 -7.98
CA GLU A 107 -15.11 -15.21 -6.98
C GLU A 107 -15.48 -14.03 -6.07
N VAL A 108 -14.47 -13.29 -5.59
CA VAL A 108 -14.69 -12.09 -4.77
C VAL A 108 -15.39 -11.00 -5.58
N SER A 109 -14.97 -10.77 -6.82
CA SER A 109 -15.59 -9.77 -7.71
C SER A 109 -17.06 -10.10 -8.00
N GLU A 110 -17.39 -11.37 -8.24
CA GLU A 110 -18.77 -11.81 -8.46
C GLU A 110 -19.62 -11.56 -7.21
N ARG A 111 -19.12 -11.97 -6.03
CA ARG A 111 -19.81 -11.75 -4.75
C ARG A 111 -20.06 -10.27 -4.48
N ILE A 112 -19.05 -9.42 -4.70
CA ILE A 112 -19.18 -7.97 -4.54
C ILE A 112 -20.24 -7.44 -5.52
N GLY A 113 -20.23 -7.87 -6.78
CA GLY A 113 -21.23 -7.48 -7.79
C GLY A 113 -22.67 -7.82 -7.39
N LEU A 114 -22.90 -8.98 -6.78
CA LEU A 114 -24.22 -9.38 -6.27
C LEU A 114 -24.64 -8.53 -5.06
N LEU A 115 -23.73 -8.31 -4.11
CA LEU A 115 -24.01 -7.50 -2.90
C LEU A 115 -24.28 -6.03 -3.24
N GLN A 116 -23.61 -5.48 -4.25
CA GLN A 116 -23.81 -4.11 -4.72
C GLN A 116 -25.26 -3.79 -5.05
N LEU A 117 -26.02 -4.76 -5.56
CA LEU A 117 -27.40 -4.55 -6.03
C LEU A 117 -28.36 -4.13 -4.91
N PHE A 118 -28.14 -4.60 -3.68
CA PHE A 118 -29.11 -4.41 -2.60
C PHE A 118 -28.52 -3.89 -1.29
N VAL A 119 -27.20 -3.97 -1.05
CA VAL A 119 -26.61 -3.50 0.21
C VAL A 119 -26.84 -2.00 0.37
N ARG A 120 -27.37 -1.62 1.54
CA ARG A 120 -27.61 -0.24 1.97
C ARG A 120 -26.83 0.01 3.27
N PRO A 121 -26.49 1.26 3.61
CA PRO A 121 -25.74 1.55 4.85
C PRO A 121 -26.40 0.98 6.12
N GLN A 122 -27.74 0.93 6.13
CA GLN A 122 -28.55 0.40 7.22
C GLN A 122 -28.37 -1.11 7.44
N HIS A 123 -27.97 -1.87 6.42
CA HIS A 123 -27.71 -3.31 6.56
C HIS A 123 -26.38 -3.61 7.26
N LEU A 124 -25.52 -2.58 7.41
CA LEU A 124 -24.24 -2.64 8.09
C LEU A 124 -24.26 -1.76 9.36
N ASP A 125 -25.46 -1.43 9.87
CA ASP A 125 -25.63 -0.63 11.08
C ASP A 125 -25.02 0.79 11.02
N ILE A 126 -24.78 1.34 9.83
CA ILE A 126 -24.23 2.69 9.66
C ILE A 126 -25.31 3.74 10.00
N PRO A 127 -25.15 4.53 11.07
CA PRO A 127 -26.12 5.55 11.46
C PRO A 127 -26.22 6.67 10.42
N ARG A 128 -27.42 7.25 10.24
CA ARG A 128 -27.66 8.32 9.26
C ARG A 128 -26.75 9.55 9.43
N VAL A 129 -26.30 9.82 10.65
CA VAL A 129 -25.38 10.94 10.93
C VAL A 129 -24.01 10.76 10.25
N LEU A 130 -23.63 9.52 9.90
CA LEU A 130 -22.40 9.20 9.21
C LEU A 130 -22.56 9.13 7.69
N HIS A 131 -23.77 9.38 7.15
CA HIS A 131 -24.05 9.31 5.72
C HIS A 131 -23.53 10.58 5.03
N ASN A 132 -22.23 10.59 4.74
CA ASN A 132 -21.56 11.65 4.02
C ASN A 132 -20.99 11.11 2.71
N GLU A 133 -21.80 11.19 1.64
CA GLU A 133 -21.44 10.69 0.32
C GLU A 133 -20.17 11.34 -0.25
N ALA A 134 -19.95 12.64 0.02
CA ALA A 134 -18.77 13.34 -0.44
C ALA A 134 -17.50 12.80 0.20
N SER A 135 -17.50 12.59 1.52
CA SER A 135 -16.37 12.00 2.25
C SER A 135 -16.15 10.54 1.85
N TRP A 136 -17.20 9.75 1.68
CA TRP A 136 -17.08 8.38 1.20
C TRP A 136 -16.48 8.31 -0.20
N LEU A 137 -16.89 9.21 -1.11
CA LEU A 137 -16.32 9.29 -2.45
C LEU A 137 -14.82 9.65 -2.43
N LEU A 138 -14.39 10.49 -1.50
CA LEU A 138 -12.95 10.78 -1.32
C LEU A 138 -12.18 9.54 -0.85
N ALA A 139 -12.72 8.78 0.11
CA ALA A 139 -12.10 7.55 0.60
C ALA A 139 -11.97 6.51 -0.52
N VAL A 140 -13.04 6.32 -1.29
CA VAL A 140 -13.08 5.45 -2.48
C VAL A 140 -12.01 5.85 -3.50
N LYS A 141 -11.87 7.15 -3.79
CA LYS A 141 -10.86 7.64 -4.73
C LYS A 141 -9.43 7.38 -4.26
N GLU A 142 -9.16 7.37 -2.96
CA GLU A 142 -7.86 6.95 -2.45
C GLU A 142 -7.65 5.44 -2.62
N LEU A 143 -8.67 4.64 -2.31
CA LEU A 143 -8.59 3.17 -2.43
C LEU A 143 -8.42 2.71 -3.88
N GLN A 144 -9.15 3.31 -4.83
CA GLN A 144 -9.07 3.01 -6.26
C GLN A 144 -7.69 3.22 -6.88
N LYS A 145 -6.79 3.98 -6.23
CA LYS A 145 -5.42 4.14 -6.69
C LYS A 145 -4.56 2.89 -6.48
N ILE A 146 -5.00 1.92 -5.68
CA ILE A 146 -4.20 0.73 -5.30
C ILE A 146 -3.69 -0.04 -6.53
N ASN A 147 -4.48 -0.12 -7.60
CA ASN A 147 -4.13 -0.81 -8.84
C ASN A 147 -3.21 0.00 -9.76
N SER A 148 -2.99 1.29 -9.46
CA SER A 148 -2.03 2.14 -10.18
C SER A 148 -0.59 1.99 -9.68
N PHE A 149 -0.38 1.26 -8.58
CA PHE A 149 0.93 1.09 -7.95
C PHE A 149 1.37 -0.37 -7.94
N LYS A 150 2.68 -0.60 -8.13
CA LYS A 150 3.30 -1.93 -8.12
C LYS A 150 3.94 -2.29 -6.77
N SER A 151 4.47 -1.31 -6.04
CA SER A 151 5.15 -1.57 -4.76
C SER A 151 4.15 -1.78 -3.61
N PRO A 152 4.38 -2.77 -2.72
CA PRO A 152 3.56 -3.01 -1.54
C PRO A 152 3.32 -1.76 -0.69
N ARG A 153 4.37 -0.97 -0.42
CA ARG A 153 4.22 0.27 0.35
C ARG A 153 3.25 1.27 -0.28
N ASP A 154 3.39 1.58 -1.57
CA ASP A 154 2.47 2.52 -2.26
C ASP A 154 1.02 1.98 -2.26
N LYS A 155 0.83 0.66 -2.39
CA LYS A 155 -0.50 0.03 -2.25
C LYS A 155 -1.07 0.21 -0.84
N LEU A 156 -0.24 -0.02 0.19
CA LEU A 156 -0.62 0.18 1.59
C LEU A 156 -0.97 1.65 1.89
N LEU A 157 -0.23 2.60 1.32
CA LEU A 157 -0.52 4.03 1.46
C LEU A 157 -1.89 4.41 0.89
N CYS A 158 -2.37 3.75 -0.16
CA CYS A 158 -3.73 3.94 -0.68
C CYS A 158 -4.79 3.52 0.35
N VAL A 159 -4.58 2.36 0.98
CA VAL A 159 -5.45 1.84 2.05
C VAL A 159 -5.41 2.78 3.26
N MET A 160 -4.22 3.18 3.72
CA MET A 160 -4.08 4.11 4.83
C MET A 160 -4.73 5.46 4.56
N SER A 161 -4.56 6.01 3.34
CA SER A 161 -5.18 7.28 2.94
C SER A 161 -6.71 7.17 2.93
N CYS A 162 -7.27 6.06 2.43
CA CYS A 162 -8.69 5.75 2.53
C CYS A 162 -9.16 5.73 3.99
N CYS A 163 -8.46 4.99 4.86
CA CYS A 163 -8.78 4.91 6.29
C CYS A 163 -8.71 6.28 6.99
N GLN A 164 -7.72 7.11 6.66
CA GLN A 164 -7.59 8.47 7.19
C GLN A 164 -8.78 9.37 6.80
N VAL A 165 -9.26 9.27 5.55
CA VAL A 165 -10.45 10.02 5.12
C VAL A 165 -11.69 9.59 5.92
N ILE A 166 -11.88 8.29 6.15
CA ILE A 166 -12.99 7.78 6.98
C ILE A 166 -12.85 8.28 8.41
N ASN A 167 -11.66 8.19 9.02
CA ASN A 167 -11.44 8.65 10.38
C ASN A 167 -11.68 10.15 10.54
N ASN A 168 -11.26 10.97 9.57
CA ASN A 168 -11.53 12.41 9.59
C ASN A 168 -13.03 12.71 9.52
N LEU A 169 -13.80 11.95 8.74
CA LEU A 169 -15.26 12.03 8.74
C LEU A 169 -15.83 11.73 10.13
N LEU A 170 -15.40 10.63 10.75
CA LEU A 170 -15.85 10.23 12.08
C LEU A 170 -15.55 11.30 13.12
N LEU A 171 -14.31 11.80 13.15
CA LEU A 171 -13.89 12.86 14.07
C LEU A 171 -14.72 14.14 13.92
N ASN A 172 -14.97 14.59 12.69
CA ASN A 172 -15.80 15.77 12.44
C ASN A 172 -17.22 15.62 12.98
N VAL A 173 -17.80 14.43 12.82
CA VAL A 173 -19.15 14.13 13.32
C VAL A 173 -19.17 14.03 14.85
N SER A 174 -18.16 13.40 15.48
CA SER A 174 -18.04 13.34 16.94
C SER A 174 -17.92 14.73 17.55
N MET A 175 -17.08 15.61 16.97
CA MET A 175 -16.89 16.98 17.46
C MET A 175 -18.17 17.82 17.37
N SER A 176 -19.05 17.53 16.40
CA SER A 176 -20.30 18.27 16.22
C SER A 176 -21.46 17.82 17.12
N ASN A 177 -21.40 16.61 17.70
CA ASN A 177 -22.57 15.97 18.35
C ASN A 177 -22.36 15.58 19.82
N ASP A 178 -21.29 16.02 20.49
CA ASP A 178 -20.94 15.64 21.88
C ASP A 178 -21.05 14.12 22.13
N ARG A 179 -20.79 13.33 21.09
CA ARG A 179 -20.91 11.87 21.12
C ARG A 179 -19.60 11.23 21.52
N THR A 180 -19.72 9.99 22.01
CA THR A 180 -18.62 9.08 22.31
C THR A 180 -17.57 9.08 21.19
N PRO A 181 -16.27 8.89 21.52
CA PRO A 181 -15.24 8.80 20.50
C PRO A 181 -15.61 7.70 19.50
N SER A 182 -15.63 8.03 18.21
CA SER A 182 -15.84 7.03 17.17
C SER A 182 -14.69 6.02 17.19
N GLY A 183 -15.05 4.74 17.15
CA GLY A 183 -14.14 3.61 17.21
C GLY A 183 -14.30 2.66 16.03
N ALA A 184 -13.93 1.40 16.24
CA ALA A 184 -14.01 0.37 15.22
C ALA A 184 -15.46 0.07 14.78
N ASP A 185 -16.42 0.23 15.69
CA ASP A 185 -17.84 -0.04 15.45
C ASP A 185 -18.46 0.93 14.44
N GLU A 186 -17.98 2.18 14.37
CA GLU A 186 -18.38 3.12 13.32
C GLU A 186 -17.50 3.02 12.08
N PHE A 187 -16.22 2.71 12.23
CA PHE A 187 -15.25 2.68 11.13
C PHE A 187 -15.44 1.49 10.19
N LEU A 188 -15.46 0.27 10.73
CA LEU A 188 -15.43 -0.96 9.94
C LEU A 188 -16.66 -1.09 9.02
N PRO A 189 -17.89 -0.79 9.46
CA PRO A 189 -19.04 -0.80 8.57
C PRO A 189 -18.92 0.14 7.37
N ILE A 190 -18.37 1.34 7.57
CA ILE A 190 -18.16 2.31 6.48
C ILE A 190 -17.14 1.74 5.49
N LEU A 191 -16.02 1.19 5.98
CA LEU A 191 -14.99 0.58 5.13
C LEU A 191 -15.56 -0.59 4.30
N ILE A 192 -16.34 -1.47 4.92
CA ILE A 192 -17.02 -2.58 4.23
C ILE A 192 -17.98 -2.03 3.16
N TYR A 193 -18.81 -1.06 3.53
CA TYR A 193 -19.79 -0.48 2.62
C TYR A 193 -19.15 0.14 1.37
N ILE A 194 -18.10 0.95 1.54
CA ILE A 194 -17.44 1.59 0.39
C ILE A 194 -16.71 0.57 -0.47
N THR A 195 -16.11 -0.48 0.13
CA THR A 195 -15.40 -1.54 -0.61
C THR A 195 -16.38 -2.36 -1.44
N ILE A 196 -17.56 -2.66 -0.90
CA ILE A 196 -18.62 -3.34 -1.66
C ILE A 196 -19.14 -2.41 -2.75
N LYS A 197 -19.48 -1.15 -2.44
CA LYS A 197 -20.13 -0.25 -3.41
C LYS A 197 -19.22 0.24 -4.54
N PHE A 198 -17.93 0.31 -4.30
CA PHE A 198 -16.96 0.83 -5.25
C PHE A 198 -15.75 -0.12 -5.31
N PRO A 199 -15.82 -1.15 -6.16
CA PRO A 199 -14.78 -2.15 -6.27
C PRO A 199 -13.51 -1.52 -6.86
N VAL A 200 -12.36 -2.09 -6.48
CA VAL A 200 -11.01 -1.57 -6.72
C VAL A 200 -10.34 -2.19 -7.93
#